data_AF-A0A4Y3RVG2-F1
#
_entry.id   AF-A0A4Y3RVG2-F1
#
_cell.length_a   1.000
_cell.length_b   1.000
_cell.length_c   1.000
_cell.angle_alpha   90.00
_cell.angle_beta   90.00
_cell.angle_gamma   90.00
#
_symmetry.space_group_name_H-M   'P 1'
#
loop_
_entity.id
_entity.type
_entity.pdbx_description
1 polymer ?
#
loop_
_entity_poly.entity_id
_entity_poly.type
_entity_poly.pdbx_seq_one_letter_code
_entity_poly.pdbx_strand_id
1 'polypeptide(L)'
;MATFLRETLHTRAEWPLCPCWSSPVSEKRGVTAGSPAPSLWRMHQPRRRDRRPARRARPEPIQRQAFRLRAVDVDVVLVGYFSAKQKDFETLMASAAIDLATRGARVVVQIVQRRGVSDGGVQKMGLAYSSRTLLSYGKVREVAQACDQANAEAVIFVSSLTERQQRTLTEMLGRPAVSLSDILAAD
;
A
#
# COMPACT_ATOMS: atom_id res chain seq x y z
N MET A 1 -19.03 10.36 43.13
CA MET A 1 -19.76 11.38 42.34
C MET A 1 -19.48 11.12 40.87
N ALA A 2 -20.36 10.33 40.26
CA ALA A 2 -20.34 10.02 38.84
C ALA A 2 -21.07 11.13 38.08
N THR A 3 -20.48 11.65 37.00
CA THR A 3 -21.15 12.07 35.74
C THR A 3 -20.05 12.55 34.78
N PHE A 4 -19.79 11.83 33.69
CA PHE A 4 -19.36 12.47 32.45
C PHE A 4 -19.79 11.61 31.27
N LEU A 5 -20.89 12.06 30.65
CA LEU A 5 -21.39 11.61 29.37
C LEU A 5 -20.34 11.86 28.28
N ARG A 6 -20.08 10.88 27.43
CA ARG A 6 -19.63 11.15 26.06
C ARG A 6 -20.42 10.31 25.08
N GLU A 7 -21.19 11.04 24.29
CA GLU A 7 -22.06 10.60 23.22
C GLU A 7 -21.33 9.76 22.19
N THR A 8 -21.98 8.66 21.83
CA THR A 8 -21.61 7.79 20.72
C THR A 8 -22.32 8.31 19.49
N LEU A 9 -21.62 9.03 18.61
CA LEU A 9 -22.15 9.40 17.30
C LEU A 9 -22.02 8.21 16.36
N HIS A 10 -23.12 7.46 16.25
CA HIS A 10 -23.46 6.62 15.10
C HIS A 10 -23.71 7.52 13.88
N THR A 11 -22.74 7.63 12.97
CA THR A 11 -23.02 8.03 11.59
C THR A 11 -23.09 6.78 10.71
N ARG A 12 -24.32 6.28 10.55
CA ARG A 12 -24.75 5.53 9.38
C ARG A 12 -24.55 6.43 8.16
N ALA A 13 -23.58 6.13 7.32
CA ALA A 13 -23.54 6.62 5.96
C ALA A 13 -24.10 5.53 5.04
N GLU A 14 -25.26 5.84 4.48
CA GLU A 14 -25.98 5.08 3.49
C GLU A 14 -25.15 4.95 2.21
N TRP A 15 -25.26 3.76 1.61
CA TRP A 15 -24.55 3.36 0.41
C TRP A 15 -25.37 3.77 -0.83
N PRO A 16 -24.87 4.61 -1.74
CA PRO A 16 -25.39 4.64 -3.09
C PRO A 16 -24.77 3.49 -3.90
N LEU A 17 -25.65 2.59 -4.32
CA LEU A 17 -25.40 1.56 -5.33
C LEU A 17 -24.76 2.18 -6.57
N CYS A 18 -23.57 1.71 -6.95
CA CYS A 18 -22.93 2.05 -8.22
C CYS A 18 -23.71 1.42 -9.39
N PRO A 19 -24.21 2.20 -10.37
CA PRO A 19 -24.81 1.67 -11.57
C PRO A 19 -23.74 1.33 -12.63
N CYS A 20 -23.89 0.14 -13.22
CA CYS A 20 -23.77 -0.11 -14.64
C CYS A 20 -22.52 0.44 -15.38
N TRP A 21 -21.48 -0.39 -15.49
CA TRP A 21 -20.59 -0.35 -16.67
C TRP A 21 -21.01 -1.44 -17.65
N SER A 22 -21.83 -1.04 -18.61
CA SER A 22 -22.10 -1.78 -19.84
C SER A 22 -21.36 -1.08 -20.98
N SER A 23 -20.69 -1.90 -21.81
CA SER A 23 -20.48 -1.75 -23.27
C SER A 23 -19.02 -2.08 -23.68
N PRO A 24 -18.77 -2.50 -24.93
CA PRO A 24 -19.60 -3.35 -25.78
C PRO A 24 -18.82 -4.50 -26.44
N VAL A 25 -19.59 -5.51 -26.83
CA VAL A 25 -19.25 -6.55 -27.81
C VAL A 25 -18.76 -5.90 -29.12
N SER A 26 -17.58 -6.29 -29.58
CA SER A 26 -17.12 -6.05 -30.95
C SER A 26 -17.19 -7.36 -31.73
N GLU A 27 -18.24 -7.47 -32.53
CA GLU A 27 -18.41 -8.43 -33.61
C GLU A 27 -17.56 -7.97 -34.82
N LYS A 28 -16.62 -8.80 -35.28
CA LYS A 28 -16.07 -8.70 -36.64
C LYS A 28 -15.94 -10.09 -37.24
N ARG A 29 -16.70 -10.30 -38.31
CA ARG A 29 -16.69 -11.49 -39.16
C ARG A 29 -15.50 -11.46 -40.13
N GLY A 30 -14.88 -12.63 -40.24
CA GLY A 30 -14.29 -13.31 -41.41
C GLY A 30 -13.56 -12.52 -42.50
N VAL A 31 -12.31 -12.94 -42.77
CA VAL A 31 -11.77 -13.18 -44.12
C VAL A 31 -10.81 -14.37 -44.06
N THR A 32 -10.96 -15.27 -45.04
CA THR A 32 -10.27 -16.56 -45.24
C THR A 32 -8.91 -16.45 -45.93
N ALA A 33 -8.01 -17.37 -45.51
CA ALA A 33 -7.02 -18.16 -46.27
C ALA A 33 -6.01 -17.50 -47.23
N GLY A 34 -4.72 -17.83 -47.02
CA GLY A 34 -3.69 -17.80 -48.06
C GLY A 34 -2.26 -17.66 -47.53
N SER A 35 -1.64 -18.76 -47.09
CA SER A 35 -0.17 -18.90 -47.06
C SER A 35 0.28 -19.50 -48.40
N PRO A 36 1.47 -19.12 -48.92
CA PRO A 36 2.66 -19.90 -48.61
C PRO A 36 3.95 -19.07 -48.37
N ALA A 37 4.94 -19.74 -47.78
CA ALA A 37 6.25 -19.25 -47.36
C ALA A 37 7.31 -19.27 -48.50
N PRO A 38 8.62 -19.20 -48.21
CA PRO A 38 9.40 -18.01 -47.92
C PRO A 38 10.55 -17.82 -48.93
N SER A 39 11.06 -16.59 -49.12
CA SER A 39 12.36 -16.42 -49.79
C SER A 39 13.10 -15.14 -49.40
N LEU A 40 14.38 -15.38 -49.12
CA LEU A 40 15.55 -14.52 -49.33
C LEU A 40 15.61 -13.15 -48.63
N TRP A 41 16.35 -13.16 -47.52
CA TRP A 41 17.52 -12.30 -47.26
C TRP A 41 17.65 -11.07 -48.16
N ARG A 42 17.14 -9.93 -47.68
CA ARG A 42 17.51 -8.62 -48.20
C ARG A 42 18.17 -7.82 -47.10
N MET A 43 19.45 -7.52 -47.33
CA MET A 43 20.25 -6.54 -46.58
C MET A 43 19.47 -5.24 -46.36
N HIS A 44 19.37 -4.82 -45.10
CA HIS A 44 19.26 -3.43 -44.72
C HIS A 44 20.07 -3.21 -43.43
N GLN A 45 21.28 -2.67 -43.57
CA GLN A 45 21.73 -1.68 -42.59
C GLN A 45 20.90 -0.42 -42.87
N PRO A 46 20.39 0.32 -41.87
CA PRO A 46 21.27 1.28 -41.20
C PRO A 46 20.86 1.78 -39.79
N ARG A 47 21.75 2.61 -39.23
CA ARG A 47 21.54 3.70 -38.24
C ARG A 47 21.58 3.36 -36.74
N ARG A 48 22.72 3.77 -36.16
CA ARG A 48 22.89 4.44 -34.86
C ARG A 48 21.57 4.76 -34.15
N ARG A 49 21.38 4.15 -32.97
CA ARG A 49 20.79 4.84 -31.82
C ARG A 49 21.58 4.49 -30.57
N ASP A 50 22.62 5.29 -30.35
CA ASP A 50 22.96 5.75 -29.01
C ASP A 50 21.70 6.31 -28.35
N ARG A 51 21.05 5.48 -27.54
CA ARG A 51 20.16 5.93 -26.48
C ARG A 51 20.45 5.07 -25.26
N ARG A 52 21.64 5.25 -24.68
CA ARG A 52 21.78 5.05 -23.24
C ARG A 52 20.80 6.04 -22.60
N PRO A 53 19.75 5.59 -21.90
CA PRO A 53 19.01 6.51 -21.06
C PRO A 53 20.02 7.12 -20.10
N ALA A 54 20.11 8.45 -20.11
CA ALA A 54 20.82 9.19 -19.10
C ALA A 54 20.48 8.56 -17.75
N ARG A 55 21.51 8.14 -17.01
CA ARG A 55 21.36 7.87 -15.58
C ARG A 55 20.72 9.12 -15.00
N ARG A 56 19.39 9.12 -14.85
CA ARG A 56 18.69 10.10 -14.03
C ARG A 56 19.44 10.04 -12.71
N ALA A 57 19.96 11.21 -12.33
CA ALA A 57 20.68 11.40 -11.09
C ALA A 57 20.00 10.54 -10.02
N ARG A 58 20.78 9.70 -9.35
CA ARG A 58 20.31 9.03 -8.13
C ARG A 58 19.71 10.17 -7.28
N PRO A 59 18.41 10.18 -6.99
CA PRO A 59 17.95 11.06 -5.93
C PRO A 59 18.75 10.64 -4.70
N GLU A 60 19.47 11.61 -4.13
CA GLU A 60 20.15 11.50 -2.84
C GLU A 60 19.24 10.82 -1.81
N PRO A 61 19.79 10.11 -0.82
CA PRO A 61 19.03 9.22 0.06
C PRO A 61 18.18 10.03 1.05
N ILE A 62 17.01 10.49 0.59
CA ILE A 62 15.97 11.14 1.41
C ILE A 62 15.47 10.20 2.53
N GLN A 63 15.67 8.88 2.40
CA GLN A 63 15.11 7.87 3.32
C GLN A 63 15.87 7.70 4.65
N ARG A 64 17.03 8.34 4.85
CA ARG A 64 17.70 8.39 6.15
C ARG A 64 17.34 9.61 6.99
N GLN A 65 16.51 10.51 6.47
CA GLN A 65 15.86 11.48 7.35
C GLN A 65 14.85 10.69 8.17
N ALA A 66 15.36 10.25 9.33
CA ALA A 66 14.60 9.79 10.46
C ALA A 66 13.31 10.61 10.48
N PHE A 67 12.21 9.96 10.10
CA PHE A 67 10.88 10.38 10.48
C PHE A 67 10.86 10.23 12.01
N ARG A 68 11.57 11.15 12.67
CA ARG A 68 11.39 11.37 14.07
C ARG A 68 10.01 12.00 14.10
N LEU A 69 9.12 11.37 14.83
CA LEU A 69 7.96 12.02 15.42
C LEU A 69 8.54 13.14 16.32
N ARG A 70 8.97 14.24 15.70
CA ARG A 70 9.66 15.39 16.32
C ARG A 70 8.65 16.37 16.88
N ALA A 71 7.38 16.20 16.54
CA ALA A 71 6.27 16.93 17.09
C ALA A 71 5.47 15.98 17.99
N VAL A 72 5.16 16.47 19.19
CA VAL A 72 4.06 15.95 19.99
C VAL A 72 2.78 16.24 19.19
N ASP A 73 1.83 15.30 19.17
CA ASP A 73 0.53 15.37 18.49
C ASP A 73 0.55 15.18 16.96
N VAL A 74 1.30 14.19 16.46
CA VAL A 74 1.20 13.78 15.05
C VAL A 74 0.07 12.77 14.86
N ASP A 75 -0.89 13.08 14.00
CA ASP A 75 -1.96 12.15 13.61
C ASP A 75 -1.44 11.11 12.61
N VAL A 76 -1.54 9.83 12.96
CA VAL A 76 -1.03 8.71 12.15
C VAL A 76 -2.08 7.64 11.89
N VAL A 77 -1.96 6.97 10.74
CA VAL A 77 -2.70 5.73 10.45
C VAL A 77 -1.84 4.53 10.76
N LEU A 78 -2.35 3.62 11.59
CA LEU A 78 -1.69 2.36 11.94
C LEU A 78 -2.21 1.23 11.06
N VAL A 79 -1.31 0.50 10.41
CA VAL A 79 -1.62 -0.56 9.46
C VAL A 79 -0.99 -1.88 9.89
N GLY A 80 -1.82 -2.90 10.05
CA GLY A 80 -1.40 -4.26 10.37
C GLY A 80 -1.59 -5.20 9.19
N TYR A 81 -0.55 -5.98 8.88
CA TYR A 81 -0.64 -7.09 7.93
C TYR A 81 -0.36 -8.41 8.65
N PHE A 82 -1.33 -9.34 8.63
CA PHE A 82 -1.24 -10.58 9.39
C PHE A 82 -1.67 -11.80 8.57
N SER A 83 -0.98 -12.90 8.78
CA SER A 83 -1.46 -14.22 8.34
C SER A 83 -2.71 -14.59 9.12
N ALA A 84 -3.68 -15.28 8.50
CA ALA A 84 -4.85 -15.76 9.24
C ALA A 84 -4.52 -16.83 10.31
N LYS A 85 -3.28 -17.37 10.30
CA LYS A 85 -2.75 -18.22 11.38
C LYS A 85 -2.46 -17.41 12.65
N GLN A 86 -2.16 -16.13 12.52
CA GLN A 86 -1.88 -15.24 13.63
C GLN A 86 -3.19 -14.76 14.24
N LYS A 87 -3.39 -15.03 15.53
CA LYS A 87 -4.63 -14.77 16.27
C LYS A 87 -4.50 -13.60 17.24
N ASP A 88 -3.28 -13.36 17.71
CA ASP A 88 -2.82 -12.27 18.57
C ASP A 88 -2.68 -10.92 17.86
N PHE A 89 -3.22 -10.77 16.64
CA PHE A 89 -3.06 -9.54 15.86
C PHE A 89 -3.70 -8.32 16.53
N GLU A 90 -4.79 -8.49 17.27
CA GLU A 90 -5.44 -7.41 18.03
C GLU A 90 -4.51 -6.90 19.14
N THR A 91 -3.87 -7.82 19.87
CA THR A 91 -2.87 -7.49 20.88
C THR A 91 -1.69 -6.74 20.28
N LEU A 92 -1.21 -7.16 19.10
CA LEU A 92 -0.11 -6.48 18.41
C LEU A 92 -0.48 -5.08 17.94
N MET A 93 -1.68 -4.89 17.40
CA MET A 93 -2.18 -3.56 17.02
C MET A 93 -2.34 -2.66 18.24
N ALA A 94 -2.88 -3.19 19.35
CA ALA A 94 -3.04 -2.45 20.58
C ALA A 94 -1.69 -2.04 21.19
N SER A 95 -0.74 -2.96 21.27
CA SER A 95 0.62 -2.68 21.74
C SER A 95 1.29 -1.60 20.88
N ALA A 96 1.21 -1.73 19.56
CA ALA A 96 1.77 -0.75 18.64
C ALA A 96 1.15 0.65 18.82
N ALA A 97 -0.16 0.74 19.06
CA ALA A 97 -0.82 2.00 19.32
C ALA A 97 -0.35 2.63 20.64
N ILE A 98 -0.12 1.83 21.69
CA ILE A 98 0.43 2.29 22.97
C ILE A 98 1.87 2.79 22.79
N ASP A 99 2.69 2.06 22.04
CA ASP A 99 4.07 2.44 21.77
C ASP A 99 4.16 3.78 21.02
N LEU A 100 3.26 3.99 20.05
CA LEU A 100 3.14 5.26 19.32
C LEU A 100 2.64 6.41 20.21
N ALA A 101 1.63 6.15 21.05
CA ALA A 101 1.10 7.14 21.99
C ALA A 101 2.16 7.59 23.02
N THR A 102 2.99 6.66 23.49
CA THR A 102 4.11 6.95 24.40
C THR A 102 5.12 7.92 23.78
N ARG A 103 5.19 7.94 22.45
CA ARG A 103 6.08 8.81 21.65
C ARG A 103 5.38 10.08 21.17
N GLY A 104 4.17 10.36 21.65
CA GLY A 104 3.40 11.55 21.31
C GLY A 104 2.68 11.49 19.97
N ALA A 105 2.60 10.33 19.31
CA ALA A 105 1.78 10.15 18.11
C ALA A 105 0.35 9.73 18.48
N ARG A 106 -0.62 10.27 17.75
CA ARG A 106 -2.03 9.95 17.91
C ARG A 106 -2.48 9.04 16.77
N VAL A 107 -2.83 7.79 17.11
CA VAL A 107 -3.39 6.86 16.13
C VAL A 107 -4.84 7.23 15.84
N VAL A 108 -5.09 7.82 14.67
CA VAL A 108 -6.42 8.29 14.26
C VAL A 108 -7.23 7.22 13.54
N VAL A 109 -6.56 6.29 12.86
CA VAL A 109 -7.20 5.17 12.15
C VAL A 109 -6.35 3.91 12.31
N GLN A 110 -7.00 2.77 12.54
CA GLN A 110 -6.37 1.46 12.52
C GLN A 110 -6.95 0.61 11.38
N ILE A 111 -6.07 0.07 10.53
CA ILE A 111 -6.46 -0.76 9.38
C ILE A 111 -5.74 -2.09 9.45
N VAL A 112 -6.50 -3.18 9.37
CA VAL A 112 -5.95 -4.54 9.37
C VAL A 112 -6.24 -5.23 8.04
N GLN A 113 -5.20 -5.81 7.44
CA GLN A 113 -5.33 -6.74 6.32
C GLN A 113 -4.88 -8.12 6.76
N ARG A 114 -5.78 -9.10 6.59
CA ARG A 114 -5.46 -10.51 6.84
C ARG A 114 -5.29 -11.25 5.53
N ARG A 115 -4.45 -12.28 5.53
CA ARG A 115 -4.30 -13.22 4.41
C ARG A 115 -4.77 -14.60 4.77
N GLY A 116 -5.82 -15.06 4.09
CA GLY A 116 -6.43 -16.36 4.27
C GLY A 116 -5.90 -17.40 3.29
N VAL A 117 -6.44 -18.61 3.38
CA VAL A 117 -6.15 -19.71 2.45
C VAL A 117 -6.69 -19.41 1.04
N SER A 118 -7.81 -18.67 0.94
CA SER A 118 -8.41 -18.24 -0.33
C SER A 118 -7.46 -17.38 -1.16
N ASP A 119 -6.48 -16.75 -0.54
CA ASP A 119 -5.57 -15.79 -1.18
C ASP A 119 -4.29 -16.45 -1.69
N GLY A 120 -4.38 -17.73 -2.08
CA GLY A 120 -3.31 -18.47 -2.74
C GLY A 120 -2.79 -19.70 -1.98
N GLY A 121 -3.60 -20.27 -1.10
CA GLY A 121 -3.34 -21.52 -0.39
C GLY A 121 -2.57 -21.35 0.92
N VAL A 122 -2.51 -22.42 1.70
CA VAL A 122 -1.83 -22.46 3.02
C VAL A 122 -0.36 -22.03 2.93
N GLN A 123 0.30 -22.35 1.80
CA GLN A 123 1.71 -22.00 1.55
C GLN A 123 1.94 -20.49 1.44
N LYS A 124 0.94 -19.70 1.04
CA LYS A 124 1.08 -18.25 0.81
C LYS A 124 0.57 -17.39 1.96
N MET A 125 0.02 -17.99 3.02
CA MET A 125 -0.56 -17.25 4.14
C MET A 125 0.45 -16.35 4.87
N GLY A 126 1.73 -16.72 4.88
CA GLY A 126 2.80 -15.90 5.48
C GLY A 126 3.46 -14.91 4.52
N LEU A 127 3.12 -14.96 3.22
CA LEU A 127 3.73 -14.09 2.21
C LEU A 127 2.95 -12.79 2.09
N ALA A 128 3.61 -11.71 1.70
CA ALA A 128 2.97 -10.47 1.27
C ALA A 128 1.99 -10.69 0.10
N TYR A 129 0.87 -9.96 0.05
CA TYR A 129 -0.01 -9.93 -1.13
C TYR A 129 0.73 -9.43 -2.37
N SER A 130 1.64 -8.48 -2.16
CA SER A 130 2.48 -7.89 -3.18
C SER A 130 3.88 -7.69 -2.62
N SER A 131 4.88 -8.12 -3.38
CA SER A 131 6.29 -7.87 -3.05
C SER A 131 6.63 -6.37 -3.01
N ARG A 132 5.81 -5.53 -3.64
CA ARG A 132 6.02 -4.08 -3.70
C ARG A 132 5.32 -3.30 -2.59
N THR A 133 4.20 -3.78 -2.09
CA THR A 133 3.32 -2.97 -1.22
C THR A 133 2.93 -3.67 0.07
N LEU A 134 3.33 -4.93 0.29
CA LEU A 134 2.88 -5.81 1.38
C LEU A 134 1.39 -6.18 1.29
N LEU A 135 0.53 -5.17 1.10
CA LEU A 135 -0.91 -5.21 0.93
C LEU A 135 -1.33 -5.39 -0.53
N SER A 136 -2.61 -5.70 -0.73
CA SER A 136 -3.24 -5.59 -2.05
C SER A 136 -3.33 -4.13 -2.49
N TYR A 137 -3.34 -3.87 -3.80
CA TYR A 137 -3.47 -2.51 -4.34
C TYR A 137 -4.77 -1.83 -3.89
N GLY A 138 -5.88 -2.57 -3.81
CA GLY A 138 -7.15 -2.06 -3.30
C GLY A 138 -7.03 -1.57 -1.86
N LYS A 139 -6.35 -2.35 -1.01
CA LYS A 139 -6.11 -1.98 0.38
C LYS A 139 -5.20 -0.76 0.52
N VAL A 140 -4.20 -0.61 -0.34
CA VAL A 140 -3.37 0.61 -0.34
C VAL A 140 -4.20 1.85 -0.67
N ARG A 141 -5.19 1.75 -1.57
CA ARG A 141 -6.10 2.85 -1.86
C ARG A 141 -7.03 3.17 -0.70
N GLU A 142 -7.56 2.16 -0.01
CA GLU A 142 -8.33 2.36 1.23
C GLU A 142 -7.50 3.07 2.30
N VAL A 143 -6.23 2.67 2.47
CA VAL A 143 -5.31 3.34 3.39
C VAL A 143 -5.13 4.80 2.96
N ALA A 144 -4.82 5.08 1.70
CA ALA A 144 -4.67 6.45 1.20
C ALA A 144 -5.90 7.31 1.51
N GLN A 145 -7.10 6.78 1.22
CA GLN A 145 -8.36 7.48 1.46
C GLN A 145 -8.61 7.75 2.96
N ALA A 146 -8.33 6.78 3.82
CA ALA A 146 -8.43 6.96 5.26
C ALA A 146 -7.43 8.01 5.77
N CYS A 147 -6.24 8.04 5.18
CA CYS A 147 -5.23 9.03 5.52
C CYS A 147 -5.67 10.44 5.08
N ASP A 148 -6.34 10.59 3.93
CA ASP A 148 -6.92 11.86 3.48
C ASP A 148 -8.06 12.32 4.40
N GLN A 149 -8.99 11.42 4.75
CA GLN A 149 -10.12 11.73 5.62
C GLN A 149 -9.71 12.14 7.03
N ALA A 150 -8.66 11.51 7.55
CA ALA A 150 -8.17 11.75 8.90
C ALA A 150 -7.07 12.82 8.97
N ASN A 151 -6.70 13.46 7.85
CA ASN A 151 -5.55 14.37 7.75
C ASN A 151 -4.26 13.77 8.36
N ALA A 152 -4.06 12.47 8.21
CA ALA A 152 -2.93 11.79 8.80
C ALA A 152 -1.62 12.15 8.09
N GLU A 153 -0.60 12.46 8.87
CA GLU A 153 0.70 12.90 8.38
C GLU A 153 1.57 11.71 7.92
N ALA A 154 1.36 10.53 8.51
CA ALA A 154 2.12 9.34 8.19
C ALA A 154 1.33 8.04 8.35
N VAL A 155 1.84 7.00 7.70
CA VAL A 155 1.33 5.63 7.79
C VAL A 155 2.37 4.73 8.44
N ILE A 156 2.00 4.18 9.60
CA ILE A 156 2.85 3.28 10.37
C ILE A 156 2.43 1.84 10.11
N PHE A 157 3.38 1.00 9.72
CA PHE A 157 3.15 -0.42 9.53
C PHE A 157 3.66 -1.20 10.74
N VAL A 158 2.80 -2.02 11.34
CA VAL A 158 3.22 -2.93 12.43
C VAL A 158 4.23 -3.95 11.90
N SER A 159 4.04 -4.42 10.68
CA SER A 159 4.98 -5.31 10.00
C SER A 159 6.20 -4.53 9.49
N SER A 160 7.40 -5.10 9.63
CA SER A 160 8.61 -4.53 9.04
C SER A 160 8.50 -4.42 7.53
N LEU A 161 8.82 -3.25 7.00
CA LEU A 161 8.89 -2.98 5.57
C LEU A 161 10.33 -3.11 5.09
N THR A 162 10.51 -3.69 3.92
CA THR A 162 11.77 -3.54 3.18
C THR A 162 11.88 -2.12 2.63
N GLU A 163 13.10 -1.61 2.42
CA GLU A 163 13.34 -0.27 1.83
C GLU A 163 12.57 -0.05 0.52
N ARG A 164 12.48 -1.11 -0.30
CA ARG A 164 11.75 -1.08 -1.57
C ARG A 164 10.25 -0.91 -1.35
N GLN A 165 9.68 -1.63 -0.38
CA GLN A 165 8.26 -1.51 -0.05
C GLN A 165 7.97 -0.14 0.52
N GLN A 166 8.80 0.33 1.45
CA GLN A 166 8.69 1.64 2.05
C GLN A 166 8.67 2.74 0.98
N ARG A 167 9.63 2.72 0.04
CA ARG A 167 9.68 3.68 -1.06
C ARG A 167 8.41 3.65 -1.91
N THR A 168 8.00 2.45 -2.32
CA THR A 168 6.83 2.27 -3.18
C THR A 168 5.55 2.75 -2.48
N LEU A 169 5.41 2.43 -1.19
CA LEU A 169 4.25 2.85 -0.39
C LEU A 169 4.24 4.36 -0.18
N THR A 170 5.37 4.97 0.14
CA THR A 170 5.47 6.43 0.27
C THR A 170 5.09 7.14 -1.04
N GLU A 171 5.59 6.64 -2.18
CA GLU A 171 5.21 7.17 -3.50
C GLU A 171 3.71 7.02 -3.79
N MET A 172 3.11 5.89 -3.41
CA MET A 172 1.70 5.61 -3.65
C MET A 172 0.75 6.35 -2.70
N LEU A 173 1.15 6.57 -1.45
CA LEU A 173 0.33 7.20 -0.40
C LEU A 173 0.49 8.72 -0.38
N GLY A 174 1.51 9.25 -1.07
CA GLY A 174 1.86 10.68 -1.06
C GLY A 174 2.38 11.19 0.29
N ARG A 175 2.65 10.28 1.23
CA ARG A 175 3.08 10.59 2.61
C ARG A 175 4.01 9.49 3.13
N PRO A 176 4.80 9.75 4.19
CA PRO A 176 5.72 8.77 4.74
C PRO A 176 5.02 7.46 5.14
N ALA A 177 5.46 6.35 4.55
CA ALA A 177 5.22 5.01 5.05
C ALA A 177 6.47 4.55 5.83
N VAL A 178 6.30 4.07 7.06
CA VAL A 178 7.42 3.63 7.91
C VAL A 178 7.04 2.38 8.70
N SER A 179 8.03 1.55 9.04
CA SER A 179 7.80 0.42 9.95
C SER A 179 7.79 0.91 11.39
N LEU A 180 6.98 0.27 12.24
CA LEU A 180 7.00 0.51 13.68
C LEU A 180 8.41 0.27 14.25
N SER A 181 9.07 -0.81 13.84
CA SER A 181 10.44 -1.13 14.27
C SER A 181 11.44 0.01 14.01
N ASP A 182 11.26 0.73 12.90
CA ASP A 182 12.17 1.80 12.50
C ASP A 182 11.96 3.06 13.35
N ILE A 183 10.71 3.30 13.79
CA ILE A 183 10.41 4.33 14.79
C ILE A 183 10.98 3.92 16.14
N LEU A 184 10.75 2.67 16.55
CA LEU A 184 11.19 2.19 17.85
C LEU A 184 12.71 2.22 18.02
N ALA A 185 13.45 1.94 16.94
CA ALA A 185 14.91 1.95 16.90
C ALA A 185 15.55 3.34 16.73
N ALA A 186 14.75 4.39 16.47
CA ALA A 186 15.24 5.76 16.27
C ALA A 186 15.36 6.58 17.57
N ASP A 187 14.98 5.99 18.71
CA ASP A 187 15.21 6.49 20.07
C ASP A 187 16.45 5.83 20.69
#